data_AF-A0A1G1YYQ7-F1
#
_entry.id   AF-A0A1G1YYQ7-F1
#
_cell.length_a   1.000
_cell.length_b   1.000
_cell.length_c   1.000
_cell.angle_alpha   90.00
_cell.angle_beta   90.00
_cell.angle_gamma   90.00
#
_symmetry.space_group_name_H-M   'P 1'
#
loop_
_entity.id
_entity.type
_entity.pdbx_description
1 polymer ?
#
loop_
_entity_poly.entity_id
_entity_poly.type
_entity_poly.pdbx_seq_one_letter_code
_entity_poly.pdbx_strand_id
1 'polypeptide(L)'
;MSTTAEVLEKLRGLDGPTLLALVDTFPGERQGIDAVLNGSKTIKLEDAVRLLFDKNSRFIPFAGMESRFCDPAPKYRVSQPEINLGQYLEACRRFLPKELADTLMGQSEFEDSVRKVKARLEGDERTKNALKGPWFPVALPKMDGDYGAILDILAEAAKKAYEAAFPGRTFYNHRHETLAEQTSIVPGTRHDRLVEAVKEKSQAGIFLLPFGGFSIEACRETFSGHNYSVNIPEWLTLGGGWDTAMAYLAYSKVLCRNIETPIVRCAALNWQSGCSLGFRACDAHASFGHTYDLANAKDSYSAGVFCRG
;
A
#
# COMPACT_ATOMS: atom_id res chain seq x y z
N MET A 1 -8.28 -29.03 -26.50
CA MET A 1 -8.07 -27.95 -27.49
C MET A 1 -9.36 -27.81 -28.26
N SER A 2 -9.90 -26.60 -28.40
CA SER A 2 -11.11 -26.40 -29.19
C SER A 2 -10.82 -26.67 -30.67
N THR A 3 -11.78 -27.27 -31.38
CA THR A 3 -11.63 -27.52 -32.81
C THR A 3 -11.81 -26.21 -33.60
N THR A 4 -11.26 -26.12 -34.82
CA THR A 4 -11.44 -24.95 -35.71
C THR A 4 -12.92 -24.62 -35.91
N ALA A 5 -13.79 -25.64 -35.93
CA ALA A 5 -15.24 -25.47 -36.04
C ALA A 5 -15.85 -24.79 -34.80
N GLU A 6 -15.44 -25.19 -33.59
CA GLU A 6 -15.90 -24.57 -32.33
C GLU A 6 -15.47 -23.11 -32.20
N VAL A 7 -14.28 -22.76 -32.70
CA VAL A 7 -13.81 -21.36 -32.71
C VAL A 7 -14.64 -20.52 -33.68
N LEU A 8 -14.90 -21.05 -34.89
CA LEU A 8 -15.72 -20.36 -35.90
C LEU A 8 -17.17 -20.18 -35.45
N GLU A 9 -17.72 -21.13 -34.69
CA GLU A 9 -19.08 -21.02 -34.14
C GLU A 9 -19.16 -19.97 -33.03
N LYS A 10 -18.16 -19.89 -32.15
CA LYS A 10 -18.06 -18.82 -31.14
C LYS A 10 -17.94 -17.42 -31.76
N LEU A 11 -17.23 -17.30 -32.88
CA LEU A 11 -17.10 -16.04 -33.62
C LEU A 11 -18.40 -15.62 -34.32
N ARG A 12 -19.27 -16.56 -34.73
CA ARG A 12 -20.61 -16.25 -35.27
C ARG A 12 -21.57 -15.64 -34.24
N GLY A 13 -21.31 -15.85 -32.95
CA GLY A 13 -22.09 -15.29 -31.85
C GLY A 13 -21.77 -13.83 -31.53
N LEU A 14 -20.74 -13.25 -32.14
CA LEU A 14 -20.40 -11.84 -31.99
C LEU A 14 -21.11 -11.03 -33.06
N ASP A 15 -21.84 -9.99 -32.65
CA ASP A 15 -22.50 -9.10 -33.59
C ASP A 15 -21.48 -8.18 -34.30
N GLY A 16 -21.90 -7.63 -35.45
CA GLY A 16 -21.07 -6.71 -36.23
C GLY A 16 -20.47 -5.56 -35.41
N PRO A 17 -21.21 -4.92 -34.50
CA PRO A 17 -20.69 -3.91 -33.58
C PRO A 17 -19.58 -4.42 -32.64
N THR A 18 -19.70 -5.62 -32.07
CA THR A 18 -18.67 -6.20 -31.19
C THR A 18 -17.39 -6.53 -31.96
N LEU A 19 -17.53 -7.02 -33.19
CA LEU A 19 -16.39 -7.24 -34.08
C LEU A 19 -15.73 -5.92 -34.49
N LEU A 20 -16.52 -4.87 -34.77
CA LEU A 20 -15.99 -3.53 -35.05
C LEU A 20 -15.25 -2.96 -33.83
N ALA A 21 -15.83 -3.07 -32.64
CA ALA A 21 -15.22 -2.57 -31.41
C ALA A 21 -13.88 -3.26 -31.10
N LEU A 22 -13.76 -4.57 -31.37
CA LEU A 22 -12.51 -5.32 -31.28
C LEU A 22 -11.47 -4.85 -32.31
N VAL A 23 -11.91 -4.54 -33.54
CA VAL A 23 -11.07 -3.99 -34.61
C VAL A 23 -10.57 -2.59 -34.25
N ASP A 24 -11.43 -1.76 -33.66
CA ASP A 24 -11.17 -0.37 -33.29
C ASP A 24 -10.31 -0.22 -32.02
N THR A 25 -10.20 -1.27 -31.19
CA THR A 25 -9.35 -1.26 -29.98
C THR A 25 -7.86 -1.49 -30.27
N PHE A 26 -7.48 -1.88 -31.50
CA PHE A 26 -6.07 -2.02 -31.87
C PHE A 26 -5.45 -0.64 -32.20
N PRO A 27 -4.41 -0.19 -31.47
CA PRO A 27 -3.75 1.08 -31.77
C PRO A 27 -3.05 0.98 -33.14
N GLY A 28 -3.47 1.82 -34.10
CA GLY A 28 -2.97 1.82 -35.48
C GLY A 28 -3.84 0.95 -36.39
N GLU A 29 -4.70 1.62 -37.17
CA GLU A 29 -5.62 1.11 -38.20
C GLU A 29 -5.09 -0.15 -38.92
N ARG A 30 -5.99 -1.13 -39.22
CA ARG A 30 -5.88 -2.32 -40.11
C ARG A 30 -4.54 -3.07 -40.20
N GLN A 31 -3.42 -2.40 -40.38
CA GLN A 31 -2.04 -2.89 -40.30
C GLN A 31 -1.77 -3.74 -39.05
N GLY A 32 -2.33 -3.40 -37.89
CA GLY A 32 -2.21 -4.24 -36.68
C GLY A 32 -2.84 -5.62 -36.86
N ILE A 33 -4.01 -5.68 -37.50
CA ILE A 33 -4.77 -6.91 -37.79
C ILE A 33 -4.13 -7.66 -38.95
N ASP A 34 -3.77 -6.96 -40.03
CA ASP A 34 -3.08 -7.55 -41.18
C ASP A 34 -1.76 -8.21 -40.75
N ALA A 35 -1.02 -7.57 -39.83
CA ALA A 35 0.19 -8.12 -39.25
C ALA A 35 -0.07 -9.38 -38.41
N VAL A 36 -1.21 -9.49 -37.73
CA VAL A 36 -1.60 -10.72 -37.05
C VAL A 36 -2.01 -11.81 -38.06
N LEU A 37 -2.81 -11.46 -39.06
CA LEU A 37 -3.30 -12.39 -40.08
C LEU A 37 -2.18 -12.95 -40.97
N ASN A 38 -1.15 -12.14 -41.24
CA ASN A 38 0.02 -12.56 -42.01
C ASN A 38 1.13 -13.19 -41.14
N GLY A 39 0.90 -13.35 -39.83
CA GLY A 39 1.81 -14.02 -38.90
C GLY A 39 3.02 -13.20 -38.43
N SER A 40 3.11 -11.91 -38.78
CA SER A 40 4.18 -11.03 -38.30
C SER A 40 3.97 -10.48 -36.87
N LYS A 41 2.75 -10.60 -36.33
CA LYS A 41 2.41 -10.30 -34.93
C LYS A 41 1.57 -11.42 -34.32
N THR A 42 1.65 -11.58 -33.00
CA THR A 42 0.83 -12.52 -32.22
C THR A 42 -0.10 -11.78 -31.27
N ILE A 43 -1.34 -12.24 -31.13
CA ILE A 43 -2.26 -11.75 -30.08
C ILE A 43 -1.97 -12.50 -28.79
N LYS A 44 -1.77 -11.76 -27.69
CA LYS A 44 -1.80 -12.31 -26.33
C LYS A 44 -3.12 -11.93 -25.68
N LEU A 45 -3.84 -12.93 -25.19
CA LEU A 45 -5.02 -12.74 -24.35
C LEU A 45 -4.57 -12.76 -22.90
N GLU A 46 -4.93 -11.72 -22.15
CA GLU A 46 -4.68 -11.63 -20.72
C GLU A 46 -6.02 -11.54 -20.00
N ASP A 47 -6.08 -12.02 -18.74
CA ASP A 47 -7.28 -11.90 -17.94
C ASP A 47 -7.67 -10.43 -17.80
N ALA A 48 -8.94 -10.11 -18.10
CA ALA A 48 -9.47 -8.75 -17.96
C ALA A 48 -9.39 -8.23 -16.51
N VAL A 49 -9.33 -9.16 -15.54
CA VAL A 49 -9.19 -8.87 -14.12
C VAL A 49 -8.03 -9.67 -13.54
N ARG A 50 -6.88 -9.02 -13.36
CA ARG A 50 -5.70 -9.60 -12.74
C ARG A 50 -5.77 -9.46 -11.22
N LEU A 51 -5.50 -10.54 -10.50
CA LEU A 51 -5.26 -10.48 -9.06
C LEU A 51 -4.07 -9.58 -8.75
N LEU A 52 -4.25 -8.63 -7.84
CA LEU A 52 -3.17 -7.77 -7.34
C LEU A 52 -2.45 -8.40 -6.16
N PHE A 53 -3.13 -9.26 -5.41
CA PHE A 53 -2.61 -9.89 -4.20
C PHE A 53 -2.57 -11.42 -4.37
N ASP A 54 -1.44 -12.03 -4.00
CA ASP A 54 -1.27 -13.49 -3.99
C ASP A 54 -2.02 -14.12 -2.82
N LYS A 55 -1.97 -15.45 -2.71
CA LYS A 55 -2.65 -16.20 -1.63
C LYS A 55 -2.20 -15.83 -0.21
N ASN A 56 -1.05 -15.17 -0.06
CA ASN A 56 -0.47 -14.73 1.21
C ASN A 56 -0.63 -13.21 1.42
N SER A 57 -1.46 -12.53 0.61
CA SER A 57 -1.65 -11.08 0.63
C SER A 57 -0.40 -10.26 0.25
N ARG A 58 0.56 -10.87 -0.44
CA ARG A 58 1.69 -10.15 -1.05
C ARG A 58 1.24 -9.57 -2.38
N PHE A 59 1.71 -8.38 -2.73
CA PHE A 59 1.49 -7.81 -4.05
C PHE A 59 2.12 -8.72 -5.12
N ILE A 60 1.40 -8.96 -6.22
CA ILE A 60 1.90 -9.76 -7.34
C ILE A 60 2.70 -8.83 -8.26
N PRO A 61 4.01 -9.08 -8.48
CA PRO A 61 4.78 -8.35 -9.48
C PRO A 61 4.12 -8.46 -10.86
N PHE A 62 3.98 -7.34 -11.56
CA PHE A 62 3.39 -7.35 -12.89
C PHE A 62 4.42 -7.72 -13.97
N ALA A 63 3.93 -8.14 -15.13
CA ALA A 63 4.80 -8.52 -16.24
C ALA A 63 5.48 -7.28 -16.81
N GLY A 64 6.80 -7.29 -16.92
CA GLY A 64 7.56 -6.14 -17.38
C GLY A 64 7.97 -5.15 -16.29
N MET A 65 7.77 -5.49 -15.00
CA MET A 65 8.34 -4.70 -13.91
C MET A 65 9.88 -4.64 -14.04
N GLU A 66 10.43 -3.43 -14.09
CA GLU A 66 11.88 -3.21 -14.25
C GLU A 66 12.60 -3.15 -12.90
N SER A 67 11.92 -2.62 -11.89
CA SER A 67 12.47 -2.48 -10.54
C SER A 67 12.64 -3.82 -9.83
N ARG A 68 13.62 -3.89 -8.92
CA ARG A 68 13.97 -5.15 -8.25
C ARG A 68 12.91 -5.57 -7.22
N PHE A 69 12.68 -6.87 -7.14
CA PHE A 69 11.98 -7.53 -6.05
C PHE A 69 12.62 -8.91 -5.80
N CYS A 70 12.47 -9.44 -4.59
CA CYS A 70 12.88 -10.79 -4.21
C CYS A 70 11.81 -11.41 -3.32
N ASP A 71 11.90 -12.72 -3.07
CA ASP A 71 10.96 -13.36 -2.13
C ASP A 71 11.29 -12.96 -0.68
N PRO A 72 10.27 -12.61 0.13
CA PRO A 72 10.49 -12.29 1.53
C PRO A 72 10.93 -13.54 2.29
N ALA A 73 11.85 -13.39 3.24
CA ALA A 73 12.29 -14.53 4.02
C ALA A 73 11.16 -14.97 4.96
N PRO A 74 10.86 -16.29 5.09
CA PRO A 74 9.71 -16.76 5.87
C PRO A 74 9.66 -16.35 7.35
N LYS A 75 10.81 -15.96 7.91
CA LYS A 75 10.94 -15.46 9.29
C LYS A 75 10.46 -14.02 9.45
N TYR A 76 10.51 -13.19 8.40
CA TYR A 76 10.08 -11.79 8.47
C TYR A 76 8.59 -11.69 8.21
N ARG A 77 7.79 -11.82 9.27
CA ARG A 77 6.33 -11.84 9.16
C ARG A 77 5.66 -11.22 10.38
N VAL A 78 4.48 -10.69 10.13
CA VAL A 78 3.59 -10.19 11.19
C VAL A 78 2.42 -11.16 11.30
N SER A 79 1.94 -11.41 12.52
CA SER A 79 0.70 -12.15 12.73
C SER A 79 -0.47 -11.17 12.79
N GLN A 80 -1.63 -11.57 12.28
CA GLN A 80 -2.86 -10.79 12.43
C GLN A 80 -3.13 -10.54 13.92
N PRO A 81 -3.20 -9.28 14.38
CA PRO A 81 -3.63 -9.00 15.75
C PRO A 81 -5.12 -9.24 15.91
N GLU A 82 -5.54 -9.44 17.16
CA GLU A 82 -6.93 -9.25 17.54
C GLU A 82 -7.34 -7.80 17.26
N ILE A 83 -8.39 -7.62 16.46
CA ILE A 83 -8.85 -6.29 16.06
C ILE A 83 -9.87 -5.78 17.07
N ASN A 84 -9.45 -4.81 17.87
CA ASN A 84 -10.32 -4.03 18.75
C ASN A 84 -10.25 -2.54 18.36
N LEU A 85 -11.26 -2.06 17.64
CA LEU A 85 -11.30 -0.71 17.10
C LEU A 85 -11.45 0.36 18.19
N GLY A 86 -12.10 0.03 19.31
CA GLY A 86 -12.18 0.87 20.49
C GLY A 86 -10.80 1.11 21.12
N GLN A 87 -10.06 0.01 21.38
CA GLN A 87 -8.69 0.09 21.92
C GLN A 87 -7.74 0.82 20.97
N TYR A 88 -7.91 0.66 19.65
CA TYR A 88 -7.16 1.44 18.66
C TYR A 88 -7.37 2.95 18.87
N LEU A 89 -8.63 3.40 18.94
CA LEU A 89 -8.94 4.82 19.09
C LEU A 89 -8.52 5.36 20.46
N GLU A 90 -8.65 4.56 21.52
CA GLU A 90 -8.16 4.92 22.85
C GLU A 90 -6.64 5.12 22.85
N ALA A 91 -5.88 4.22 22.21
CA ALA A 91 -4.44 4.39 22.06
C ALA A 91 -4.09 5.67 21.30
N CYS A 92 -4.79 5.94 20.19
CA CYS A 92 -4.61 7.17 19.43
C CYS A 92 -4.87 8.42 20.29
N ARG A 93 -5.99 8.48 21.00
CA ARG A 93 -6.34 9.61 21.89
C ARG A 93 -5.37 9.77 23.05
N ARG A 94 -4.80 8.67 23.54
CA ARG A 94 -3.85 8.68 24.66
C ARG A 94 -2.48 9.26 24.25
N PHE A 95 -2.00 8.95 23.05
CA PHE A 95 -0.61 9.23 22.66
C PHE A 95 -0.45 10.39 21.67
N LEU A 96 -1.49 10.75 20.92
CA LEU A 96 -1.48 11.94 20.08
C LEU A 96 -1.55 13.22 20.93
N PRO A 97 -1.00 14.34 20.42
CA PRO A 97 -1.34 15.67 20.95
C PRO A 97 -2.84 15.90 20.94
N LYS A 98 -3.33 16.65 21.92
CA LYS A 98 -4.76 16.88 22.13
C LYS A 98 -5.43 17.46 20.88
N GLU A 99 -4.75 18.38 20.20
CA GLU A 99 -5.22 19.08 19.01
C GLU A 99 -5.50 18.11 17.85
N LEU A 100 -4.68 17.08 17.69
CA LEU A 100 -4.91 16.02 16.70
C LEU A 100 -5.95 15.01 17.20
N ALA A 101 -5.85 14.60 18.47
CA ALA A 101 -6.75 13.62 19.07
C ALA A 101 -8.22 14.06 19.02
N ASP A 102 -8.50 15.35 19.24
CA ASP A 102 -9.85 15.93 19.20
C ASP A 102 -10.48 15.92 17.80
N THR A 103 -9.66 15.79 16.75
CA THR A 103 -10.14 15.74 15.36
C THR A 103 -10.32 14.31 14.83
N LEU A 104 -10.01 13.29 15.64
CA LEU A 104 -10.30 11.91 15.27
C LEU A 104 -11.80 11.66 15.19
N MET A 105 -12.19 10.86 14.21
CA MET A 105 -13.56 10.36 14.10
C MET A 105 -14.03 9.60 15.36
N GLY A 106 -15.35 9.54 15.51
CA GLY A 106 -16.01 8.74 16.55
C GLY A 106 -15.87 7.24 16.30
N GLN A 107 -16.12 6.44 17.35
CA GLN A 107 -16.01 4.98 17.26
C GLN A 107 -16.96 4.37 16.20
N SER A 108 -18.22 4.78 16.20
CA SER A 108 -19.21 4.26 15.23
C SER A 108 -18.82 4.60 13.77
N GLU A 109 -18.31 5.81 13.53
CA GLU A 109 -17.82 6.21 12.20
C GLU A 109 -16.59 5.40 11.78
N PHE A 110 -15.68 5.11 12.72
CA PHE A 110 -14.52 4.28 12.46
C PHE A 110 -14.90 2.84 12.13
N GLU A 111 -15.78 2.23 12.93
CA GLU A 111 -16.29 0.88 12.71
C GLU A 111 -16.99 0.75 11.35
N ASP A 112 -17.85 1.71 11.01
CA ASP A 112 -18.54 1.75 9.73
C ASP A 112 -17.58 1.90 8.54
N SER A 113 -16.58 2.78 8.66
CA SER A 113 -15.56 3.00 7.63
C SER A 113 -14.73 1.74 7.39
N VAL A 114 -14.24 1.10 8.46
CA VAL A 114 -13.45 -0.14 8.36
C VAL A 114 -14.28 -1.26 7.74
N ARG A 115 -15.56 -1.39 8.14
CA ARG A 115 -16.49 -2.38 7.56
C ARG A 115 -16.69 -2.16 6.06
N LYS A 116 -16.86 -0.92 5.61
CA LYS A 116 -16.99 -0.57 4.18
C LYS A 116 -15.73 -0.91 3.39
N VAL A 117 -14.55 -0.54 3.90
CA VAL A 117 -13.27 -0.88 3.25
C VAL A 117 -13.08 -2.39 3.16
N LYS A 118 -13.41 -3.12 4.23
CA LYS A 118 -13.32 -4.59 4.25
C LYS A 118 -14.23 -5.21 3.18
N ALA A 119 -15.50 -4.81 3.14
CA ALA A 119 -16.46 -5.29 2.15
C ALA A 119 -16.00 -4.96 0.72
N ARG A 120 -15.38 -3.80 0.51
CA ARG A 120 -14.82 -3.40 -0.79
C ARG A 120 -13.63 -4.27 -1.19
N LEU A 121 -12.71 -4.56 -0.27
CA LEU A 121 -11.57 -5.46 -0.50
C LEU A 121 -12.01 -6.88 -0.85
N GLU A 122 -13.04 -7.38 -0.16
CA GLU A 122 -13.61 -8.72 -0.36
C GLU A 122 -14.44 -8.81 -1.65
N GLY A 123 -15.14 -7.74 -2.03
CA GLY A 123 -16.02 -7.70 -3.19
C GLY A 123 -15.32 -7.40 -4.53
N ASP A 124 -14.08 -6.89 -4.51
CA ASP A 124 -13.29 -6.66 -5.72
C ASP A 124 -12.37 -7.86 -6.00
N GLU A 125 -12.60 -8.53 -7.14
CA GLU A 125 -11.86 -9.70 -7.57
C GLU A 125 -10.34 -9.46 -7.58
N ARG A 126 -9.88 -8.24 -7.92
CA ARG A 126 -8.45 -7.86 -7.91
C ARG A 126 -7.84 -7.92 -6.51
N THR A 127 -8.62 -7.64 -5.47
CA THR A 127 -8.17 -7.49 -4.09
C THR A 127 -8.68 -8.57 -3.14
N LYS A 128 -9.39 -9.59 -3.63
CA LYS A 128 -9.99 -10.64 -2.81
C LYS A 128 -9.03 -11.39 -1.88
N ASN A 129 -7.72 -11.35 -2.17
CA ASN A 129 -6.70 -11.96 -1.33
C ASN A 129 -6.00 -10.98 -0.36
N ALA A 130 -6.31 -9.69 -0.42
CA ALA A 130 -5.64 -8.63 0.36
C ALA A 130 -5.84 -8.76 1.88
N LEU A 131 -6.86 -9.50 2.32
CA LEU A 131 -7.14 -9.75 3.74
C LEU A 131 -6.72 -11.15 4.20
N LYS A 132 -6.00 -11.91 3.36
CA LYS A 132 -5.45 -13.23 3.74
C LYS A 132 -4.19 -13.12 4.61
N GLY A 133 -3.52 -11.97 4.58
CA GLY A 133 -2.40 -11.63 5.45
C GLY A 133 -2.82 -10.61 6.52
N PRO A 134 -1.85 -10.12 7.32
CA PRO A 134 -2.12 -9.12 8.35
C PRO A 134 -2.67 -7.81 7.77
N TRP A 135 -3.73 -7.31 8.39
CA TRP A 135 -4.36 -6.04 8.07
C TRP A 135 -4.65 -5.24 9.33
N PHE A 136 -4.53 -3.92 9.22
CA PHE A 136 -4.53 -2.99 10.35
C PHE A 136 -5.50 -1.84 10.08
N PRO A 137 -6.69 -1.83 10.70
CA PRO A 137 -7.56 -0.67 10.72
C PRO A 137 -6.84 0.57 11.24
N VAL A 138 -6.85 1.66 10.48
CA VAL A 138 -6.16 2.90 10.84
C VAL A 138 -7.11 4.07 10.66
N ALA A 139 -7.26 4.87 11.72
CA ALA A 139 -7.86 6.19 11.65
C ALA A 139 -6.75 7.26 11.67
N LEU A 140 -6.85 8.22 10.77
CA LEU A 140 -6.01 9.40 10.66
C LEU A 140 -6.81 10.60 11.16
N PRO A 141 -6.26 11.42 12.07
CA PRO A 141 -6.90 12.68 12.47
C PRO A 141 -6.98 13.66 11.29
N LYS A 142 -7.77 14.72 11.44
CA LYS A 142 -7.72 15.83 10.49
C LYS A 142 -6.35 16.48 10.60
N MET A 143 -5.63 16.61 9.50
CA MET A 143 -4.25 17.08 9.47
C MET A 143 -4.06 18.00 8.28
N ASP A 144 -3.68 19.25 8.56
CA ASP A 144 -3.35 20.25 7.56
C ASP A 144 -2.07 20.97 7.97
N GLY A 145 -1.13 21.11 7.03
CA GLY A 145 0.21 21.64 7.29
C GLY A 145 1.31 20.85 6.58
N ASP A 146 2.56 21.17 6.94
CA ASP A 146 3.75 20.52 6.39
C ASP A 146 3.77 19.03 6.72
N TYR A 147 3.99 18.21 5.68
CA TYR A 147 3.93 16.76 5.79
C TYR A 147 4.94 16.21 6.81
N GLY A 148 6.16 16.72 6.76
CA GLY A 148 7.28 16.28 7.57
C GLY A 148 7.10 16.67 9.03
N ALA A 149 6.70 17.91 9.30
CA ALA A 149 6.42 18.40 10.65
C ALA A 149 5.33 17.57 11.34
N ILE A 150 4.25 17.25 10.62
CA ILE A 150 3.19 16.35 11.13
C ILE A 150 3.74 14.95 11.35
N LEU A 151 4.57 14.42 10.44
CA LEU A 151 5.17 13.10 10.60
C LEU A 151 6.09 13.01 11.83
N ASP A 152 6.82 14.06 12.19
CA ASP A 152 7.60 14.08 13.44
C ASP A 152 6.71 13.97 14.68
N ILE A 153 5.56 14.65 14.69
CA ILE A 153 4.56 14.54 15.76
C ILE A 153 4.04 13.10 15.86
N LEU A 154 3.66 12.50 14.72
CA LEU A 154 3.13 11.13 14.68
C LEU A 154 4.18 10.10 15.08
N ALA A 155 5.45 10.30 14.69
CA ALA A 155 6.55 9.42 15.08
C ALA A 155 6.84 9.49 16.58
N GLU A 156 6.78 10.68 17.19
CA GLU A 156 6.92 10.82 18.64
C GLU A 156 5.74 10.19 19.39
N ALA A 157 4.52 10.28 18.86
CA ALA A 157 3.37 9.57 19.42
C ALA A 157 3.53 8.04 19.32
N ALA A 158 4.02 7.53 18.18
CA ALA A 158 4.33 6.11 18.01
C ALA A 158 5.44 5.64 18.97
N LYS A 159 6.46 6.46 19.21
CA LYS A 159 7.48 6.22 20.24
C LYS A 159 6.87 6.08 21.63
N LYS A 160 6.03 7.02 22.06
CA LYS A 160 5.36 6.97 23.38
C LYS A 160 4.52 5.71 23.53
N ALA A 161 3.79 5.34 22.47
CA ALA A 161 2.99 4.12 22.46
C ALA A 161 3.86 2.85 22.57
N TYR A 162 4.99 2.81 21.85
CA TYR A 162 5.96 1.72 21.93
C TYR A 162 6.53 1.54 23.34
N GLU A 163 7.02 2.63 23.95
CA GLU A 163 7.66 2.59 25.27
C GLU A 163 6.64 2.21 26.37
N ALA A 164 5.38 2.59 26.19
CA ALA A 164 4.28 2.13 27.05
C ALA A 164 3.93 0.64 26.83
N ALA A 165 4.03 0.15 25.59
CA ALA A 165 3.75 -1.24 25.23
C ALA A 165 4.86 -2.22 25.66
N PHE A 166 6.10 -1.74 25.73
CA PHE A 166 7.29 -2.51 26.09
C PHE A 166 8.14 -1.80 27.16
N PRO A 167 7.73 -1.86 28.44
CA PRO A 167 8.49 -1.24 29.53
C PRO A 167 9.95 -1.69 29.54
N GLY A 168 10.88 -0.74 29.60
CA GLY A 168 12.33 -1.00 29.59
C GLY A 168 12.97 -1.13 28.21
N ARG A 169 12.20 -1.03 27.11
CA ARG A 169 12.74 -0.86 25.76
C ARG A 169 12.73 0.61 25.36
N THR A 170 13.62 0.98 24.43
CA THR A 170 13.76 2.37 23.94
C THR A 170 13.34 2.48 22.49
N PHE A 171 12.72 3.59 22.12
CA PHE A 171 12.51 3.94 20.71
C PHE A 171 13.55 4.95 20.24
N TYR A 172 14.36 4.59 19.24
CA TYR A 172 15.37 5.48 18.67
C TYR A 172 14.84 6.23 17.46
N ASN A 173 14.82 7.55 17.52
CA ASN A 173 14.74 8.37 16.30
C ASN A 173 16.16 8.62 15.81
N HIS A 174 16.55 7.95 14.72
CA HIS A 174 17.90 8.06 14.13
C HIS A 174 18.08 9.30 13.26
N ARG A 175 17.08 10.18 13.22
CA ARG A 175 17.14 11.45 12.51
C ARG A 175 17.40 12.53 13.54
N HIS A 176 18.48 13.27 13.34
CA HIS A 176 18.90 14.35 14.23
C HIS A 176 18.25 15.70 13.87
N GLU A 177 17.61 15.77 12.70
CA GLU A 177 16.97 16.97 12.16
C GLU A 177 15.45 16.82 12.12
N THR A 178 14.75 17.96 12.10
CA THR A 178 13.31 18.01 11.88
C THR A 178 12.97 17.67 10.43
N LEU A 179 11.87 16.98 10.21
CA LEU A 179 11.38 16.66 8.86
C LEU A 179 10.69 17.82 8.15
N ALA A 180 10.42 18.92 8.84
CA ALA A 180 9.75 20.08 8.26
C ALA A 180 10.37 20.45 6.90
N GLU A 181 9.57 20.49 5.84
CA GLU A 181 9.99 20.77 4.46
C GLU A 181 11.04 19.80 3.86
N GLN A 182 11.45 18.75 4.59
CA GLN A 182 12.44 17.77 4.14
C GLN A 182 11.82 16.54 3.46
N THR A 183 10.49 16.41 3.51
CA THR A 183 9.76 15.28 2.91
C THR A 183 8.86 15.74 1.78
N SER A 184 8.84 14.97 0.69
CA SER A 184 7.89 15.17 -0.40
C SER A 184 7.17 13.87 -0.74
N ILE A 185 5.91 14.02 -1.17
CA ILE A 185 5.12 12.91 -1.69
C ILE A 185 5.59 12.62 -3.12
N VAL A 186 5.87 11.37 -3.42
CA VAL A 186 6.31 10.95 -4.75
C VAL A 186 5.11 10.94 -5.70
N PRO A 187 5.20 11.62 -6.86
CA PRO A 187 4.12 11.62 -7.85
C PRO A 187 3.73 10.20 -8.29
N GLY A 188 2.45 10.01 -8.60
CA GLY A 188 1.91 8.72 -9.07
C GLY A 188 1.67 7.70 -7.96
N THR A 189 2.12 7.93 -6.72
CA THR A 189 1.87 7.02 -5.59
C THR A 189 0.44 7.10 -5.03
N ARG A 190 -0.32 8.12 -5.46
CA ARG A 190 -1.69 8.45 -5.04
C ARG A 190 -1.82 8.83 -3.55
N HIS A 191 -0.69 8.91 -2.83
CA HIS A 191 -0.66 9.28 -1.42
C HIS A 191 -1.08 10.73 -1.20
N ASP A 192 -0.85 11.59 -2.19
CA ASP A 192 -1.37 12.96 -2.26
C ASP A 192 -2.89 13.00 -2.05
N ARG A 193 -3.63 12.05 -2.60
CA ARG A 193 -5.09 11.99 -2.45
C ARG A 193 -5.53 11.61 -1.04
N LEU A 194 -4.74 10.83 -0.32
CA LEU A 194 -4.98 10.57 1.10
C LEU A 194 -4.70 11.83 1.91
N VAL A 195 -3.61 12.53 1.59
CA VAL A 195 -3.23 13.80 2.23
C VAL A 195 -4.31 14.87 2.05
N GLU A 196 -4.81 15.08 0.84
CA GLU A 196 -5.92 16.02 0.61
C GLU A 196 -7.20 15.59 1.35
N ALA A 197 -7.49 14.29 1.44
CA ALA A 197 -8.66 13.82 2.17
C ALA A 197 -8.56 14.06 3.69
N VAL A 198 -7.36 13.91 4.30
CA VAL A 198 -7.17 14.17 5.73
C VAL A 198 -7.12 15.65 6.08
N LYS A 199 -6.81 16.53 5.12
CA LYS A 199 -6.93 17.99 5.32
C LYS A 199 -8.36 18.42 5.58
N GLU A 200 -9.31 17.79 4.91
CA GLU A 200 -10.73 18.12 5.05
C GLU A 200 -11.34 17.58 6.34
N LYS A 201 -11.08 16.30 6.63
CA LYS A 201 -11.66 15.59 7.78
C LYS A 201 -10.84 14.35 8.15
N SER A 202 -11.10 13.78 9.33
CA SER A 202 -10.55 12.47 9.71
C SER A 202 -10.87 11.41 8.66
N GLN A 203 -9.88 10.57 8.37
CA GLN A 203 -10.00 9.46 7.40
C GLN A 203 -9.79 8.13 8.11
N ALA A 204 -10.46 7.09 7.65
CA ALA A 204 -10.22 5.74 8.11
C ALA A 204 -10.03 4.78 6.94
N GLY A 205 -9.28 3.73 7.20
CA GLY A 205 -8.94 2.75 6.20
C GLY A 205 -8.36 1.48 6.80
N ILE A 206 -7.92 0.61 5.90
CA ILE A 206 -7.16 -0.59 6.24
C ILE A 206 -5.75 -0.42 5.68
N PHE A 207 -4.76 -0.47 6.56
CA PHE A 207 -3.35 -0.51 6.21
C PHE A 207 -2.90 -1.97 6.05
N LEU A 208 -2.26 -2.26 4.92
CA LEU A 208 -1.75 -3.58 4.54
C LEU A 208 -0.22 -3.52 4.39
N LEU A 209 0.46 -4.65 4.51
CA LEU A 209 1.92 -4.77 4.28
C LEU A 209 2.27 -5.68 3.09
N PRO A 210 1.78 -5.41 1.86
CA PRO A 210 1.84 -6.38 0.78
C PRO A 210 3.19 -6.45 0.06
N PHE A 211 4.11 -5.50 0.31
CA PHE A 211 5.33 -5.34 -0.47
C PHE A 211 6.56 -6.05 0.12
N GLY A 212 6.35 -7.20 0.77
CA GLY A 212 7.45 -8.04 1.28
C GLY A 212 8.44 -8.39 0.17
N GLY A 213 9.70 -7.97 0.33
CA GLY A 213 10.76 -8.23 -0.63
C GLY A 213 10.82 -7.30 -1.85
N PHE A 214 9.95 -6.29 -1.96
CA PHE A 214 10.03 -5.32 -3.06
C PHE A 214 11.11 -4.27 -2.78
N SER A 215 11.68 -3.64 -3.81
CA SER A 215 12.40 -2.36 -3.66
C SER A 215 11.41 -1.20 -3.49
N ILE A 216 11.85 -0.01 -3.04
CA ILE A 216 10.97 1.16 -2.99
C ILE A 216 10.57 1.59 -4.40
N GLU A 217 11.50 1.49 -5.35
CA GLU A 217 11.24 1.75 -6.77
C GLU A 217 10.16 0.80 -7.30
N ALA A 218 10.20 -0.49 -6.98
CA ALA A 218 9.17 -1.44 -7.38
C ALA A 218 7.79 -1.12 -6.78
N CYS A 219 7.75 -0.67 -5.52
CA CYS A 219 6.51 -0.21 -4.90
C CYS A 219 5.93 1.02 -5.65
N ARG A 220 6.79 1.97 -6.03
CA ARG A 220 6.38 3.19 -6.75
C ARG A 220 5.96 2.89 -8.19
N GLU A 221 6.72 2.04 -8.88
CA GLU A 221 6.45 1.59 -10.25
C GLU A 221 5.06 0.95 -10.33
N THR A 222 4.70 0.13 -9.33
CA THR A 222 3.38 -0.50 -9.20
C THR A 222 2.23 0.51 -9.21
N PHE A 223 2.41 1.71 -8.63
CA PHE A 223 1.37 2.74 -8.55
C PHE A 223 1.48 3.80 -9.67
N SER A 224 2.64 3.94 -10.30
CA SER A 224 2.99 5.03 -11.22
C SER A 224 2.10 5.16 -12.47
N GLY A 225 1.23 4.18 -12.76
CA GLY A 225 0.27 4.25 -13.87
C GLY A 225 0.88 4.07 -15.27
N HIS A 226 2.21 3.99 -15.38
CA HIS A 226 2.91 3.80 -16.66
C HIS A 226 2.76 2.38 -17.24
N ASN A 227 2.13 1.46 -16.49
CA ASN A 227 1.87 0.11 -16.93
C ASN A 227 0.36 -0.12 -17.10
N TYR A 228 -0.09 -0.13 -18.36
CA TYR A 228 -1.45 -0.47 -18.77
C TYR A 228 -1.92 -1.86 -18.30
N SER A 229 -0.98 -2.71 -17.88
CA SER A 229 -1.20 -4.07 -17.40
C SER A 229 -1.69 -4.16 -15.95
N VAL A 230 -1.70 -3.06 -15.18
CA VAL A 230 -2.08 -3.07 -13.75
C VAL A 230 -3.10 -1.98 -13.45
N ASN A 231 -4.38 -2.35 -13.51
CA ASN A 231 -5.48 -1.47 -13.12
C ASN A 231 -5.63 -1.44 -11.58
N ILE A 232 -4.77 -0.65 -10.92
CA ILE A 232 -4.83 -0.41 -9.47
C ILE A 232 -6.11 0.37 -9.14
N PRO A 233 -6.99 -0.13 -8.26
CA PRO A 233 -8.16 0.62 -7.84
C PRO A 233 -7.82 1.99 -7.23
N GLU A 234 -8.57 3.04 -7.59
CA GLU A 234 -8.32 4.44 -7.19
C GLU A 234 -8.35 4.69 -5.66
N TRP A 235 -8.95 3.77 -4.91
CA TRP A 235 -9.07 3.81 -3.45
C TRP A 235 -7.89 3.16 -2.73
N LEU A 236 -6.95 2.55 -3.46
CA LEU A 236 -5.65 2.13 -2.93
C LEU A 236 -4.63 3.24 -3.14
N THR A 237 -3.83 3.49 -2.10
CA THR A 237 -2.68 4.40 -2.15
C THR A 237 -1.44 3.70 -1.60
N LEU A 238 -0.26 4.00 -2.15
CA LEU A 238 0.99 3.49 -1.58
C LEU A 238 1.21 4.12 -0.21
N GLY A 239 1.70 3.33 0.75
CA GLY A 239 1.86 3.77 2.13
C GLY A 239 2.94 4.83 2.31
N GLY A 240 2.61 5.87 3.06
CA GLY A 240 3.49 6.98 3.42
C GLY A 240 3.91 6.94 4.88
N GLY A 241 4.28 8.10 5.41
CA GLY A 241 4.69 8.27 6.80
C GLY A 241 3.51 8.34 7.76
N TRP A 242 2.46 9.09 7.43
CA TRP A 242 1.33 9.33 8.33
C TRP A 242 0.56 8.05 8.69
N ASP A 243 0.16 7.29 7.68
CA ASP A 243 -0.52 6.00 7.81
C ASP A 243 0.37 4.93 8.45
N THR A 244 1.65 4.88 8.10
CA THR A 244 2.59 3.96 8.76
C THR A 244 2.80 4.31 10.22
N ALA A 245 3.00 5.59 10.57
CA ALA A 245 3.21 6.03 11.95
C ALA A 245 1.98 5.77 12.81
N MET A 246 0.77 6.02 12.29
CA MET A 246 -0.48 5.73 12.98
C MET A 246 -0.71 4.22 13.18
N ALA A 247 -0.35 3.39 12.21
CA ALA A 247 -0.35 1.93 12.39
C ALA A 247 0.62 1.52 13.50
N TYR A 248 1.84 2.06 13.51
CA TYR A 248 2.85 1.76 14.52
C TYR A 248 2.44 2.23 15.93
N LEU A 249 1.75 3.36 16.04
CA LEU A 249 1.21 3.87 17.30
C LEU A 249 0.23 2.86 17.91
N ALA A 250 -0.83 2.49 17.20
CA ALA A 250 -1.88 1.66 17.79
C ALA A 250 -1.54 0.17 17.83
N TYR A 251 -0.70 -0.30 16.91
CA TYR A 251 -0.28 -1.71 16.81
C TYR A 251 1.17 -1.93 17.24
N SER A 252 1.70 -1.10 18.15
CA SER A 252 3.08 -1.20 18.65
C SER A 252 3.45 -2.62 19.08
N LYS A 253 2.57 -3.33 19.80
CA LYS A 253 2.82 -4.71 20.27
C LYS A 253 3.08 -5.72 19.15
N VAL A 254 2.67 -5.40 17.93
CA VAL A 254 2.66 -6.29 16.77
C VAL A 254 3.68 -5.82 15.74
N LEU A 255 3.67 -4.54 15.39
CA LEU A 255 4.57 -3.92 14.40
C LEU A 255 5.92 -3.50 14.97
N CYS A 256 6.10 -3.53 16.29
CA CYS A 256 7.38 -3.25 16.96
C CYS A 256 7.86 -4.41 17.84
N ARG A 257 7.38 -5.64 17.58
CA ARG A 257 7.55 -6.76 18.51
C ARG A 257 9.01 -7.18 18.69
N ASN A 258 9.69 -7.46 17.59
CA ASN A 258 11.01 -8.10 17.55
C ASN A 258 11.65 -7.96 16.16
N ILE A 259 12.87 -8.47 16.02
CA ILE A 259 13.63 -8.42 14.75
C ILE A 259 12.98 -9.20 13.59
N GLU A 260 11.99 -10.06 13.88
CA GLU A 260 11.23 -10.82 12.87
C GLU A 260 10.10 -9.99 12.24
N THR A 261 9.82 -8.79 12.74
CA THR A 261 8.92 -7.88 12.03
C THR A 261 9.69 -7.24 10.86
N PRO A 262 9.16 -7.27 9.62
CA PRO A 262 9.81 -6.62 8.49
C PRO A 262 9.98 -5.11 8.75
N ILE A 263 11.04 -4.53 8.20
CA ILE A 263 11.21 -3.06 8.20
C ILE A 263 10.16 -2.48 7.26
N VAL A 264 9.28 -1.62 7.79
CA VAL A 264 8.20 -1.01 7.01
C VAL A 264 8.67 0.36 6.51
N ARG A 265 8.81 0.48 5.20
CA ARG A 265 9.27 1.69 4.52
C ARG A 265 8.09 2.54 4.05
N CYS A 266 8.22 3.85 4.20
CA CYS A 266 7.29 4.87 3.75
C CYS A 266 7.51 5.13 2.25
N ALA A 267 7.21 4.14 1.41
CA ALA A 267 7.58 4.11 0.00
C ALA A 267 6.95 5.26 -0.83
N ALA A 268 5.84 5.83 -0.36
CA ALA A 268 5.24 7.01 -0.99
C ALA A 268 6.00 8.33 -0.78
N LEU A 269 7.04 8.34 0.07
CA LEU A 269 7.80 9.54 0.40
C LEU A 269 9.20 9.49 -0.16
N ASN A 270 9.67 10.65 -0.60
CA ASN A 270 11.09 10.99 -0.66
C ASN A 270 11.45 11.79 0.59
N TRP A 271 12.61 11.47 1.16
CA TRP A 271 13.26 12.28 2.18
C TRP A 271 14.66 12.64 1.67
N GLN A 272 14.94 13.93 1.65
CA GLN A 272 16.20 14.48 1.09
C GLN A 272 16.51 13.93 -0.33
N SER A 273 17.79 13.89 -0.71
CA SER A 273 18.28 13.48 -2.04
C SER A 273 18.27 11.95 -2.25
N GLY A 274 17.09 11.35 -2.19
CA GLY A 274 16.87 9.97 -2.64
C GLY A 274 16.82 8.93 -1.53
N CYS A 275 16.47 9.31 -0.30
CA CYS A 275 16.19 8.35 0.77
C CYS A 275 14.67 8.14 0.94
N SER A 276 14.30 7.07 1.62
CA SER A 276 12.94 6.88 2.14
C SER A 276 13.00 6.61 3.63
N LEU A 277 11.98 7.08 4.34
CA LEU A 277 11.82 6.86 5.77
C LEU A 277 11.28 5.46 6.06
N GLY A 278 11.45 4.99 7.30
CA GLY A 278 10.87 3.72 7.70
C GLY A 278 11.03 3.39 9.18
N PHE A 279 10.20 2.46 9.62
CA PHE A 279 10.17 1.96 10.98
C PHE A 279 10.78 0.56 11.04
N ARG A 280 11.57 0.32 12.07
CA ARG A 280 12.25 -0.96 12.31
C ARG A 280 11.96 -1.44 13.73
N ALA A 281 11.64 -2.73 13.84
CA ALA A 281 11.59 -3.42 15.11
C ALA A 281 12.87 -4.22 15.34
N CYS A 282 13.31 -4.28 16.59
CA CYS A 282 14.41 -5.12 17.08
C CYS A 282 13.95 -5.77 18.39
N ASP A 283 14.73 -6.73 18.90
CA ASP A 283 14.35 -7.46 20.13
C ASP A 283 14.38 -6.57 21.39
N ALA A 284 15.25 -5.56 21.40
CA ALA A 284 15.46 -4.67 22.55
C ALA A 284 15.00 -3.21 22.32
N HIS A 285 14.69 -2.84 21.08
CA HIS A 285 14.32 -1.47 20.72
C HIS A 285 13.46 -1.44 19.46
N ALA A 286 12.87 -0.29 19.17
CA ALA A 286 12.34 0.05 17.86
C ALA A 286 12.99 1.34 17.39
N SER A 287 12.92 1.64 16.09
CA SER A 287 13.50 2.86 15.57
C SER A 287 12.77 3.43 14.39
N PHE A 288 12.82 4.74 14.26
CA PHE A 288 12.43 5.48 13.05
C PHE A 288 13.66 6.12 12.43
N GLY A 289 13.82 5.95 11.13
CA GLY A 289 14.99 6.43 10.40
C GLY A 289 14.77 6.33 8.89
N HIS A 290 15.84 6.06 8.16
CA HIS A 290 15.82 6.04 6.70
C HIS A 290 16.59 4.88 6.09
N THR A 291 16.35 4.66 4.80
CA THR A 291 17.15 3.81 3.93
C THR A 291 17.69 4.64 2.76
N TYR A 292 18.97 4.45 2.45
CA TYR A 292 19.67 5.16 1.37
C TYR A 292 19.44 4.55 -0.01
N ASP A 293 19.03 3.28 -0.06
CA ASP A 293 18.92 2.53 -1.29
C ASP A 293 17.46 2.22 -1.61
N LEU A 294 16.95 2.90 -2.64
CA LEU A 294 15.58 2.76 -3.11
C LEU A 294 15.42 1.57 -4.07
N ALA A 295 16.50 1.20 -4.77
CA ALA A 295 16.53 0.19 -5.82
C ALA A 295 16.73 -1.23 -5.28
N ASN A 296 17.38 -1.38 -4.13
CA ASN A 296 17.62 -2.69 -3.56
C ASN A 296 16.38 -3.29 -2.91
N ALA A 297 16.01 -4.47 -3.42
CA ALA A 297 15.06 -5.38 -2.82
C ALA A 297 15.73 -6.12 -1.65
N LYS A 298 15.05 -6.17 -0.50
CA LYS A 298 15.51 -6.92 0.67
C LYS A 298 14.37 -7.77 1.20
N ASP A 299 14.69 -9.03 1.45
CA ASP A 299 13.78 -10.08 1.94
C ASP A 299 13.19 -9.80 3.34
N SER A 300 13.78 -8.85 4.07
CA SER A 300 13.42 -8.39 5.41
C SER A 300 12.60 -7.11 5.41
N TYR A 301 12.32 -6.53 4.24
CA TYR A 301 11.70 -5.21 4.11
C TYR A 301 10.30 -5.37 3.51
N SER A 302 9.42 -4.44 3.87
CA SER A 302 8.09 -4.29 3.27
C SER A 302 7.75 -2.80 3.11
N ALA A 303 6.60 -2.53 2.51
CA ALA A 303 5.99 -1.21 2.41
C ALA A 303 4.47 -1.34 2.51
N GLY A 304 3.84 -0.25 2.94
CA GLY A 304 2.40 -0.21 3.19
C GLY A 304 1.56 0.00 1.92
N VAL A 305 0.28 -0.38 2.01
CA VAL A 305 -0.80 0.14 1.15
C VAL A 305 -1.94 0.58 2.07
N PHE A 306 -2.45 1.79 1.87
CA PHE A 306 -3.62 2.28 2.60
C PHE A 306 -4.87 2.16 1.72
N CYS A 307 -5.88 1.47 2.23
CA CYS A 307 -7.15 1.22 1.56
C CYS A 307 -8.20 2.18 2.11
N ARG A 308 -8.67 3.13 1.29
CA ARG A 308 -9.64 4.16 1.68
C ARG A 308 -11.09 3.69 1.54
N GLY A 309 -11.95 4.19 2.44
CA GLY A 309 -13.41 4.05 2.39
C GLY A 309 -14.03 4.59 1.12
#